data_AF-A0A352XB37-F1
#
_entry.id   AF-A0A352XB37-F1
#
_cell.length_a   1.000
_cell.length_b   1.000
_cell.length_c   1.000
_cell.angle_alpha   90.00
_cell.angle_beta   90.00
_cell.angle_gamma   90.00
#
_symmetry.space_group_name_H-M   'P 1'
#
loop_
_entity.id
_entity.type
_entity.pdbx_description
1 polymer ?
#
loop_
_entity_poly.entity_id
_entity_poly.type
_entity_poly.pdbx_seq_one_letter_code
_entity_poly.pdbx_strand_id
1 'polypeptide(L)'
;MIDKGVSKCLVIDASVAHAAGGEKAIYPTSVYCRDFLKAVLDICHKFVMTPDIREEWNNHQSQFARKWRSQMVAKGKFEFLDVSVNQELWDKIDAIAATDKQRRDMFKDLRLIEAAIATDKTVISLDDNTARKLFSRAATEVDELKDIVWVNPTKVEEEKPIEWLKNGANPEENRLLVNWRDSC
;
A
#
# COMPACT_ATOMS: atom_id res chain seq x y z
N MET A 1 -28.82 -3.42 -6.70
CA MET A 1 -27.87 -4.46 -7.12
C MET A 1 -26.50 -3.79 -7.09
N ILE A 2 -25.65 -4.15 -6.14
CA ILE A 2 -24.28 -3.64 -6.10
C ILE A 2 -23.57 -4.35 -7.25
N ASP A 3 -23.16 -3.59 -8.25
CA ASP A 3 -22.30 -4.10 -9.31
C ASP A 3 -21.15 -4.84 -8.64
N LYS A 4 -20.92 -6.11 -8.98
CA LYS A 4 -19.83 -6.88 -8.37
C LYS A 4 -18.53 -6.31 -8.91
N GLY A 5 -18.07 -5.21 -8.30
CA GLY A 5 -16.81 -4.58 -8.61
C GLY A 5 -15.72 -5.66 -8.65
N VAL A 6 -14.88 -5.59 -9.68
CA VAL A 6 -13.78 -6.54 -9.85
C VAL A 6 -12.90 -6.48 -8.61
N SER A 7 -12.71 -7.62 -7.94
CA SER A 7 -11.82 -7.72 -6.80
C SER A 7 -10.40 -7.30 -7.21
N LYS A 8 -9.82 -6.38 -6.45
CA LYS A 8 -8.43 -5.89 -6.62
C LYS A 8 -7.45 -6.52 -5.63
N CYS A 9 -6.22 -6.70 -6.07
CA CYS A 9 -5.06 -7.10 -5.27
C CYS A 9 -4.37 -5.85 -4.71
N LEU A 10 -4.39 -5.71 -3.38
CA LEU A 10 -3.82 -4.57 -2.67
C LEU A 10 -2.54 -4.99 -1.94
N VAL A 11 -1.45 -4.27 -2.19
CA VAL A 11 -0.23 -4.38 -1.39
C VAL A 11 -0.37 -3.45 -0.18
N ILE A 12 -0.38 -4.02 1.03
CA ILE A 12 -0.56 -3.24 2.27
C ILE A 12 0.74 -3.30 3.08
N ASP A 13 1.33 -2.13 3.26
CA ASP A 13 2.54 -1.91 4.05
C ASP A 13 2.34 -2.33 5.52
N ALA A 14 3.39 -2.89 6.11
CA ALA A 14 3.45 -3.19 7.53
C ALA A 14 3.23 -1.95 8.41
N SER A 15 3.51 -0.72 7.92
CA SER A 15 3.20 0.52 8.64
C SER A 15 1.72 0.64 9.00
N VAL A 16 0.81 0.28 8.07
CA VAL A 16 -0.64 0.27 8.27
C VAL A 16 -1.03 -0.84 9.26
N ALA A 17 -0.43 -2.03 9.10
CA ALA A 17 -0.66 -3.17 9.98
C ALA A 17 -0.23 -2.93 11.43
N HIS A 18 0.90 -2.25 11.59
CA HIS A 18 1.44 -1.84 12.88
C HIS A 18 0.54 -0.77 13.52
N ALA A 19 0.16 0.26 12.76
CA ALA A 19 -0.66 1.36 13.27
C ALA A 19 -2.09 0.97 13.60
N ALA A 20 -2.66 -0.05 12.94
CA ALA A 20 -4.03 -0.51 13.14
C ALA A 20 -4.26 -0.98 14.59
N GLY A 21 -5.03 -0.19 15.33
CA GLY A 21 -5.32 -0.46 16.73
C GLY A 21 -6.44 -1.48 16.93
N GLY A 22 -6.58 -1.95 18.18
CA GLY A 22 -7.72 -2.77 18.58
C GLY A 22 -9.04 -1.97 18.66
N GLU A 23 -10.11 -2.62 19.11
CA GLU A 23 -11.44 -1.99 19.24
C GLU A 23 -11.47 -0.80 20.20
N LYS A 24 -10.59 -0.79 21.21
CA LYS A 24 -10.46 0.29 22.20
C LYS A 24 -9.52 1.41 21.77
N ALA A 25 -9.00 1.38 20.55
CA ALA A 25 -8.10 2.43 20.07
C ALA A 25 -8.85 3.76 19.91
N ILE A 26 -8.28 4.82 20.48
CA ILE A 26 -8.82 6.18 20.44
C ILE A 26 -8.03 7.10 19.51
N TYR A 27 -6.79 6.73 19.17
CA TYR A 27 -5.94 7.57 18.34
C TYR A 27 -6.40 7.51 16.88
N PRO A 28 -6.57 8.66 16.19
CA PRO A 28 -7.17 8.72 14.85
C PRO A 28 -6.51 7.78 13.84
N THR A 29 -5.17 7.80 13.73
CA THR A 29 -4.41 6.90 12.82
C THR A 29 -4.76 5.43 13.06
N SER A 30 -4.84 5.01 14.33
CA SER A 30 -5.13 3.63 14.68
C SER A 30 -6.56 3.22 14.35
N VAL A 31 -7.51 4.15 14.50
CA VAL A 31 -8.91 3.96 14.11
C VAL A 31 -9.01 3.84 12.59
N TYR A 32 -8.43 4.78 11.84
CA TYR A 32 -8.52 4.80 10.39
C TYR A 32 -7.84 3.59 9.73
N CYS A 33 -6.65 3.19 10.19
CA CYS A 33 -6.00 1.98 9.68
C CYS A 33 -6.84 0.73 9.96
N ARG A 34 -7.39 0.60 11.17
CA ARG A 34 -8.24 -0.53 11.54
C ARG A 34 -9.50 -0.58 10.68
N ASP A 35 -10.17 0.56 10.51
CA ASP A 35 -11.44 0.64 9.79
C ASP A 35 -11.22 0.44 8.28
N PHE A 36 -10.08 0.90 7.74
CA PHE A 36 -9.65 0.59 6.37
C PHE A 36 -9.42 -0.92 6.18
N LEU A 37 -8.66 -1.57 7.07
CA LEU A 37 -8.44 -3.03 6.99
C LEU A 37 -9.76 -3.81 7.07
N LYS A 38 -10.69 -3.41 7.96
CA LYS A 38 -12.04 -4.00 8.01
C LYS A 38 -12.77 -3.82 6.67
N ALA A 39 -12.72 -2.63 6.08
CA ALA A 39 -13.33 -2.37 4.79
C ALA A 39 -12.76 -3.27 3.68
N VAL A 40 -11.43 -3.48 3.62
CA VAL A 40 -10.80 -4.42 2.68
C VAL A 40 -11.37 -5.84 2.85
N LEU A 41 -11.46 -6.31 4.11
CA LEU A 41 -11.99 -7.63 4.43
C LEU A 41 -13.46 -7.78 4.03
N ASP A 42 -14.26 -6.73 4.12
CA ASP A 42 -15.70 -6.77 3.84
C ASP A 42 -16.00 -6.63 2.33
N ILE A 43 -15.32 -5.70 1.64
CA ILE A 43 -15.57 -5.33 0.24
C ILE A 43 -15.01 -6.38 -0.76
N CYS A 44 -14.27 -7.38 -0.26
CA CYS A 44 -13.76 -8.52 -1.05
C CYS A 44 -12.56 -8.24 -1.95
N HIS A 45 -11.77 -7.21 -1.64
CA HIS A 45 -10.41 -7.11 -2.20
C HIS A 45 -9.49 -8.19 -1.62
N LYS A 46 -8.41 -8.48 -2.34
CA LYS A 46 -7.35 -9.40 -1.93
C LYS A 46 -6.19 -8.63 -1.33
N PHE A 47 -5.55 -9.24 -0.34
CA PHE A 47 -4.31 -8.78 0.24
C PHE A 47 -3.13 -9.55 -0.36
N VAL A 48 -2.19 -8.82 -0.95
CA VAL A 48 -0.98 -9.37 -1.57
C VAL A 48 0.11 -9.53 -0.51
N MET A 49 0.77 -10.68 -0.55
CA MET A 49 1.88 -11.01 0.33
C MET A 49 3.04 -11.60 -0.47
N THR A 50 4.23 -11.03 -0.33
CA THR A 50 5.49 -11.62 -0.78
C THR A 50 6.29 -12.14 0.43
N PRO A 51 7.36 -12.92 0.23
CA PRO A 51 8.26 -13.31 1.32
C PRO A 51 8.75 -12.12 2.16
N ASP A 52 9.17 -11.03 1.50
CA ASP A 52 9.70 -9.82 2.14
C ASP A 52 8.61 -9.08 2.94
N ILE A 53 7.44 -8.84 2.34
CA ILE A 53 6.31 -8.19 3.02
C ILE A 53 5.87 -9.02 4.22
N ARG A 54 5.92 -10.36 4.10
CA ARG A 54 5.57 -11.27 5.21
C ARG A 54 6.52 -11.11 6.37
N GLU A 55 7.82 -10.99 6.11
CA GLU A 55 8.82 -10.80 7.14
C GLU A 55 8.59 -9.47 7.88
N GLU A 56 8.38 -8.38 7.14
CA GLU A 56 8.08 -7.08 7.75
C GLU A 56 6.80 -7.11 8.58
N TRP A 57 5.72 -7.73 8.07
CA TRP A 57 4.50 -7.93 8.82
C TRP A 57 4.71 -8.77 10.08
N ASN A 58 5.51 -9.84 10.00
CA ASN A 58 5.77 -10.67 11.17
C ASN A 58 6.51 -9.91 12.28
N ASN A 59 7.37 -8.97 11.90
CA ASN A 59 8.14 -8.14 12.83
C ASN A 59 7.33 -6.98 13.43
N HIS A 60 6.35 -6.44 12.70
CA HIS A 60 5.70 -5.18 13.09
C HIS A 60 4.16 -5.23 13.23
N GLN A 61 3.46 -6.27 12.76
CA GLN A 61 1.99 -6.25 12.78
C GLN A 61 1.41 -6.19 14.20
N SER A 62 0.32 -5.43 14.37
CA SER A 62 -0.42 -5.43 15.63
C SER A 62 -1.15 -6.77 15.85
N GLN A 63 -1.59 -7.03 17.09
CA GLN A 63 -2.45 -8.20 17.37
C GLN A 63 -3.75 -8.18 16.56
N PHE A 64 -4.29 -6.98 16.30
CA PHE A 64 -5.46 -6.81 15.44
C PHE A 64 -5.13 -7.23 14.00
N ALA A 65 -4.04 -6.70 13.43
CA ALA A 65 -3.63 -7.00 12.06
C ALA A 65 -3.32 -8.49 11.85
N ARG A 66 -2.73 -9.17 12.84
CA ARG A 66 -2.52 -10.63 12.80
C ARG A 66 -3.84 -11.41 12.71
N LYS A 67 -4.85 -11.03 13.51
CA LYS A 67 -6.18 -11.65 13.45
C LYS A 67 -6.86 -11.37 12.11
N TRP A 68 -6.80 -10.13 11.64
CA TRP A 68 -7.31 -9.72 10.34
C TRP A 68 -6.68 -10.53 9.19
N ARG A 69 -5.34 -10.68 9.18
CA ARG A 69 -4.63 -11.48 8.18
C ARG A 69 -5.10 -12.94 8.17
N SER A 70 -5.33 -13.52 9.34
CA SER A 70 -5.87 -14.88 9.46
C SER A 70 -7.28 -15.00 8.86
N GLN A 71 -8.11 -13.97 9.02
CA GLN A 71 -9.45 -13.91 8.40
C GLN A 71 -9.37 -13.75 6.88
N MET A 72 -8.42 -12.98 6.35
CA MET A 72 -8.18 -12.87 4.92
C MET A 72 -7.83 -14.23 4.30
N VAL A 73 -6.94 -14.99 4.94
CA VAL A 73 -6.61 -16.37 4.53
C VAL A 73 -7.84 -17.26 4.56
N ALA A 74 -8.58 -17.28 5.68
CA ALA A 74 -9.77 -18.12 5.83
C ALA A 74 -10.88 -17.82 4.80
N LYS A 75 -10.96 -16.57 4.32
CA LYS A 75 -11.92 -16.14 3.29
C LYS A 75 -11.38 -16.25 1.86
N GLY A 76 -10.18 -16.78 1.64
CA GLY A 76 -9.56 -16.86 0.32
C GLY A 76 -9.20 -15.50 -0.30
N LYS A 77 -8.99 -14.48 0.54
CA LYS A 77 -8.65 -13.11 0.14
C LYS A 77 -7.16 -12.80 0.33
N PHE A 78 -6.33 -13.84 0.39
CA PHE A 78 -4.90 -13.74 0.60
C PHE A 78 -4.18 -14.29 -0.62
N GLU A 79 -3.40 -13.45 -1.29
CA GLU A 79 -2.64 -13.79 -2.48
C GLU A 79 -1.15 -13.84 -2.11
N PHE A 80 -0.55 -15.03 -2.17
CA PHE A 80 0.88 -15.20 -1.88
C PHE A 80 1.65 -15.32 -3.20
N LEU A 81 2.57 -14.40 -3.43
CA LEU A 81 3.33 -14.33 -4.68
C LEU A 81 4.83 -14.34 -4.37
N ASP A 82 5.58 -15.06 -5.18
CA ASP A 82 7.03 -14.96 -5.20
C ASP A 82 7.42 -14.01 -6.34
N VAL A 83 7.84 -12.79 -5.96
CA VAL A 83 8.16 -11.73 -6.91
C VAL A 83 9.67 -11.66 -7.03
N SER A 84 10.18 -11.94 -8.23
CA SER A 84 11.60 -11.82 -8.51
C SER A 84 12.02 -10.35 -8.47
N VAL A 85 13.22 -10.11 -7.93
CA VAL A 85 13.82 -8.78 -7.90
C VAL A 85 14.01 -8.27 -9.32
N ASN A 86 13.47 -7.09 -9.63
CA ASN A 86 13.69 -6.40 -10.88
C ASN A 86 14.93 -5.51 -10.75
N GLN A 87 16.11 -6.07 -11.03
CA GLN A 87 17.37 -5.35 -10.88
C GLN A 87 17.41 -4.04 -11.68
N GLU A 88 16.80 -4.00 -12.87
CA GLU A 88 16.74 -2.78 -13.68
C GLU A 88 15.97 -1.65 -12.98
N LEU A 89 14.84 -1.98 -12.35
CA LEU A 89 14.09 -1.01 -11.55
C LEU A 89 14.91 -0.53 -10.35
N TRP A 90 15.59 -1.43 -9.66
CA TRP A 90 16.47 -1.08 -8.54
C TRP A 90 17.58 -0.11 -8.96
N ASP A 91 18.24 -0.37 -10.09
CA ASP A 91 19.31 0.47 -10.61
C ASP A 91 18.78 1.85 -11.04
N LYS A 92 17.59 1.92 -11.66
CA LYS A 92 16.93 3.20 -12.00
C LYS A 92 16.63 4.02 -10.73
N ILE A 93 16.08 3.38 -9.70
CA ILE A 93 15.78 4.05 -8.42
C ILE A 93 17.07 4.51 -7.72
N ASP A 94 18.12 3.69 -7.75
CA ASP A 94 19.42 4.02 -7.18
C ASP A 94 20.03 5.27 -7.83
N ALA A 95 19.96 5.35 -9.17
CA ALA A 95 20.47 6.48 -9.94
C ALA A 95 19.71 7.79 -9.66
N ILE A 96 18.44 7.73 -9.28
CA ILE A 96 17.60 8.89 -8.96
C ILE A 96 17.80 9.35 -7.50
N ALA A 97 18.22 8.45 -6.61
CA ALA A 97 18.41 8.77 -5.21
C ALA A 97 19.60 9.74 -5.02
N ALA A 98 19.32 11.00 -4.69
CA ALA A 98 20.35 12.03 -4.55
C ALA A 98 21.20 11.90 -3.28
N THR A 99 20.77 11.10 -2.30
CA THR A 99 21.48 10.88 -1.04
C THR A 99 21.32 9.45 -0.54
N ASP A 100 22.29 8.96 0.25
CA ASP A 100 22.19 7.64 0.89
C ASP A 100 20.95 7.48 1.76
N LYS A 101 20.45 8.57 2.35
CA LYS A 101 19.22 8.55 3.13
C LYS A 101 18.03 8.24 2.21
N GLN A 102 17.86 9.01 1.13
CA GLN A 102 16.80 8.78 0.16
C GLN A 102 16.87 7.38 -0.44
N ARG A 103 18.08 6.92 -0.77
CA ARG A 103 18.32 5.57 -1.26
C ARG A 103 17.78 4.52 -0.29
N ARG A 104 18.13 4.61 1.00
CA ARG A 104 17.63 3.68 2.02
C ARG A 104 16.11 3.75 2.19
N ASP A 105 15.56 4.96 2.23
CA ASP A 105 14.12 5.17 2.39
C ASP A 105 13.35 4.56 1.20
N MET A 106 13.79 4.78 -0.03
CA MET A 106 13.18 4.19 -1.23
C MET A 106 13.38 2.67 -1.29
N PHE A 107 14.57 2.16 -0.99
CA PHE A 107 14.86 0.73 -1.11
C PHE A 107 14.02 -0.13 -0.16
N LYS A 108 13.66 0.42 1.01
CA LYS A 108 12.76 -0.23 1.95
C LYS A 108 11.40 -0.50 1.30
N ASP A 109 10.81 0.52 0.68
CA ASP A 109 9.46 0.45 0.13
C ASP A 109 9.43 -0.01 -1.34
N LEU A 110 10.59 -0.18 -2.00
CA LEU A 110 10.68 -0.66 -3.38
C LEU A 110 10.13 -2.08 -3.54
N ARG A 111 10.23 -2.91 -2.51
CA ARG A 111 9.60 -4.24 -2.47
C ARG A 111 8.07 -4.17 -2.54
N LEU A 112 7.47 -3.12 -1.98
CA LEU A 112 6.02 -2.87 -2.09
C LEU A 112 5.65 -2.51 -3.53
N ILE A 113 6.47 -1.68 -4.18
CA ILE A 113 6.30 -1.32 -5.60
C ILE A 113 6.41 -2.54 -6.50
N GLU A 114 7.42 -3.41 -6.33
CA GLU A 114 7.57 -4.64 -7.12
C GLU A 114 6.34 -5.55 -6.99
N ALA A 115 5.85 -5.74 -5.76
CA ALA A 115 4.63 -6.51 -5.51
C ALA A 115 3.39 -5.86 -6.16
N ALA A 116 3.33 -4.52 -6.19
CA ALA A 116 2.24 -3.79 -6.82
C ALA A 116 2.30 -3.93 -8.35
N ILE A 117 3.48 -3.79 -8.96
CA ILE A 117 3.69 -3.98 -10.40
C ILE A 117 3.29 -5.40 -10.84
N ALA A 118 3.59 -6.41 -10.02
CA ALA A 118 3.22 -7.79 -10.29
C ALA A 118 1.70 -8.06 -10.16
N THR A 119 0.91 -7.08 -9.69
CA THR A 119 -0.52 -7.21 -9.42
C THR A 119 -1.32 -6.04 -10.00
N ASP A 120 -2.17 -5.38 -9.20
CA ASP A 120 -3.07 -4.30 -9.64
C ASP A 120 -2.46 -2.90 -9.43
N LYS A 121 -1.12 -2.79 -9.34
CA LYS A 121 -0.37 -1.52 -9.21
C LYS A 121 -0.84 -0.64 -8.04
N THR A 122 -1.25 -1.24 -6.93
CA THR A 122 -1.84 -0.51 -5.79
C THR A 122 -1.10 -0.78 -4.48
N VAL A 123 -0.59 0.29 -3.87
CA VAL A 123 0.09 0.30 -2.56
C VAL A 123 -0.72 1.09 -1.54
N ILE A 124 -0.91 0.51 -0.35
CA ILE A 124 -1.50 1.16 0.82
C ILE A 124 -0.40 1.34 1.86
N SER A 125 -0.06 2.59 2.19
CA SER A 125 1.01 2.91 3.15
C SER A 125 0.73 4.23 3.87
N LEU A 126 1.30 4.39 5.07
CA LEU A 126 1.24 5.65 5.84
C LEU A 126 2.32 6.66 5.43
N ASP A 127 3.32 6.26 4.64
CA ASP A 127 4.50 7.11 4.36
C ASP A 127 4.29 8.03 3.16
N ASP A 128 3.49 9.08 3.36
CA ASP A 128 3.33 10.14 2.35
C ASP A 128 4.57 11.06 2.26
N ASN A 129 5.21 11.33 3.41
CA ASN A 129 6.20 12.40 3.53
C ASN A 129 7.61 12.00 3.03
N THR A 130 7.90 10.69 2.98
CA THR A 130 9.18 10.16 2.55
C THR A 130 9.01 9.31 1.31
N ALA A 131 8.42 8.12 1.44
CA ALA A 131 8.38 7.13 0.37
C ALA A 131 7.53 7.62 -0.81
N ARG A 132 6.26 7.97 -0.59
CA ARG A 132 5.37 8.46 -1.65
C ARG A 132 5.94 9.69 -2.35
N LYS A 133 6.50 10.63 -1.59
CA LYS A 133 7.15 11.83 -2.13
C LYS A 133 8.36 11.52 -3.01
N LEU A 134 9.23 10.59 -2.59
CA LEU A 134 10.40 10.19 -3.36
C LEU A 134 10.01 9.41 -4.61
N PHE A 135 9.08 8.46 -4.51
CA PHE A 135 8.62 7.71 -5.67
C PHE A 135 7.78 8.54 -6.64
N SER A 136 7.00 9.50 -6.15
CA SER A 136 6.28 10.46 -7.00
C SER A 136 7.23 11.28 -7.85
N ARG A 137 8.36 11.72 -7.28
CA ARG A 137 9.44 12.36 -8.05
C ARG A 137 10.07 11.40 -9.04
N ALA A 138 10.42 10.18 -8.61
CA ALA A 138 11.00 9.18 -9.51
C ALA A 138 10.04 8.81 -10.67
N ALA A 139 8.73 8.87 -10.46
CA ALA A 139 7.73 8.57 -11.49
C ALA A 139 7.73 9.56 -12.67
N THR A 140 8.40 10.71 -12.56
CA THR A 140 8.61 11.59 -13.73
C THR A 140 9.63 11.03 -14.71
N GLU A 141 10.48 10.12 -14.26
CA GLU A 141 11.60 9.55 -15.04
C GLU A 141 11.49 8.03 -15.22
N VAL A 142 10.76 7.33 -14.34
CA VAL A 142 10.60 5.87 -14.35
C VAL A 142 9.15 5.51 -14.69
N ASP A 143 8.94 4.99 -15.90
CA ASP A 143 7.61 4.68 -16.44
C ASP A 143 6.85 3.65 -15.61
N GLU A 144 7.55 2.67 -15.04
CA GLU A 144 6.97 1.60 -14.22
C GLU A 144 6.24 2.12 -12.98
N LEU A 145 6.61 3.32 -12.49
CA LEU A 145 6.01 3.93 -11.30
C LEU A 145 4.78 4.78 -11.62
N LYS A 146 4.59 5.21 -12.87
CA LYS A 146 3.59 6.23 -13.22
C LYS A 146 2.18 5.84 -12.83
N ASP A 147 1.85 4.59 -13.09
CA ASP A 147 0.52 4.03 -12.87
C ASP A 147 0.32 3.45 -11.46
N ILE A 148 1.31 3.59 -10.57
CA ILE A 148 1.17 3.09 -9.19
C ILE A 148 0.19 3.99 -8.45
N VAL A 149 -0.90 3.38 -8.02
CA VAL A 149 -1.88 3.96 -7.09
C VAL A 149 -1.32 3.85 -5.69
N TRP A 150 -1.11 4.99 -5.03
CA TRP A 150 -0.71 5.04 -3.63
C TRP A 150 -1.82 5.64 -2.78
N VAL A 151 -2.19 4.97 -1.69
CA VAL A 151 -3.28 5.41 -0.81
C VAL A 151 -2.82 5.41 0.64
N ASN A 152 -3.03 6.54 1.32
CA ASN A 152 -2.86 6.62 2.76
C ASN A 152 -4.23 6.49 3.47
N PRO A 153 -4.45 5.43 4.29
CA PRO A 153 -5.73 5.19 4.94
C PRO A 153 -6.15 6.29 5.93
N THR A 154 -5.24 7.22 6.29
CA THR A 154 -5.53 8.31 7.23
C THR A 154 -5.97 9.61 6.57
N LYS A 155 -5.86 9.74 5.24
CA LYS A 155 -6.29 10.91 4.46
C LYS A 155 -7.80 10.87 4.21
N VAL A 156 -8.57 10.83 5.31
CA VAL A 156 -10.01 10.55 5.26
C VAL A 156 -10.84 11.66 4.63
N GLU A 157 -10.40 12.91 4.75
CA GLU A 157 -11.11 14.06 4.17
C GLU A 157 -10.71 14.29 2.71
N GLU A 158 -9.41 14.19 2.41
CA GLU A 158 -8.84 14.52 1.09
C GLU A 158 -8.93 13.36 0.11
N GLU A 159 -8.58 12.15 0.57
CA GLU A 159 -8.50 10.95 -0.28
C GLU A 159 -9.62 9.94 -0.01
N LYS A 160 -10.48 10.12 0.99
CA LYS A 160 -11.66 9.27 1.26
C LYS A 160 -11.43 7.77 0.96
N PRO A 161 -10.40 7.13 1.56
CA PRO A 161 -9.88 5.85 1.10
C PRO A 161 -10.89 4.70 1.21
N ILE A 162 -11.81 4.74 2.17
CA ILE A 162 -12.86 3.72 2.30
C ILE A 162 -13.95 3.89 1.23
N GLU A 163 -14.28 5.12 0.84
CA GLU A 163 -15.23 5.37 -0.26
C GLU A 163 -14.64 4.87 -1.58
N TRP A 164 -13.37 5.17 -1.83
CA TRP A 164 -12.62 4.64 -2.96
C TRP A 164 -12.60 3.10 -3.01
N LEU A 165 -12.35 2.43 -1.88
CA LEU A 165 -12.46 0.96 -1.81
C LEU A 165 -13.88 0.49 -2.21
N LYS A 166 -14.93 1.12 -1.65
CA LYS A 166 -16.32 0.76 -1.97
C LYS A 166 -16.67 0.96 -3.45
N ASN A 167 -15.99 1.89 -4.10
CA ASN A 167 -16.11 2.17 -5.54
C ASN A 167 -15.20 1.28 -6.41
N GLY A 168 -14.69 0.18 -5.85
CA GLY A 168 -13.96 -0.86 -6.58
C GLY A 168 -12.45 -0.68 -6.62
N ALA A 169 -11.89 0.27 -5.84
CA ALA A 169 -10.45 0.54 -5.79
C ALA A 169 -9.86 0.82 -7.19
N ASN A 170 -10.60 1.54 -8.04
CA ASN A 170 -10.14 1.90 -9.37
C ASN A 170 -9.04 2.96 -9.31
N PRO A 171 -8.08 2.97 -10.24
CA PRO A 171 -7.09 4.04 -10.32
C PRO A 171 -7.77 5.40 -10.49
N GLU A 172 -7.43 6.36 -9.63
CA GLU A 172 -7.87 7.75 -9.71
C GLU A 172 -6.64 8.64 -9.94
N GLU A 173 -6.74 9.61 -10.84
CA GLU A 173 -5.61 10.45 -11.27
C GLU A 173 -4.84 11.07 -10.09
N ASN A 174 -5.54 11.53 -9.05
CA ASN A 174 -4.94 12.15 -7.86
C ASN A 174 -4.22 11.17 -6.92
N ARG A 175 -4.35 9.85 -7.13
CA ARG A 175 -3.67 8.80 -6.36
C ARG A 175 -2.46 8.23 -7.09
N LEU A 176 -2.34 8.46 -8.39
CA LEU A 176 -1.22 8.01 -9.19
C LEU A 176 0.04 8.76 -8.77
N LEU A 177 1.15 8.03 -8.56
CA LEU A 177 2.41 8.63 -8.13
C LEU A 177 2.87 9.77 -9.05
N VAL A 178 2.70 9.64 -10.37
CA VAL A 178 3.10 10.67 -11.36
C VAL A 178 2.34 12.00 -11.20
N ASN A 179 1.10 11.94 -10.72
CA ASN A 179 0.23 13.10 -10.57
C ASN A 179 0.13 13.59 -9.13
N TRP A 180 0.60 12.79 -8.18
CA TRP A 180 0.57 13.16 -6.77
C TRP A 180 1.47 14.37 -6.54
N ARG A 181 0.94 15.34 -5.79
CA ARG A 181 1.68 16.53 -5.40
C ARG A 181 1.61 16.65 -3.89
N ASP A 182 2.77 16.85 -3.29
CA ASP A 182 2.88 17.17 -1.87
C ASP A 182 2.08 18.44 -1.60
N SER A 183 1.04 18.32 -0.77
CA SER A 183 0.31 19.49 -0.29
C SER A 183 1.16 20.08 0.83
N CYS A 184 2.00 21.04 0.45
CA CYS A 184 2.98 21.74 1.29
C CYS A 184 2.54 21.97 2.74
#